data_AF-A0A354UQF2-F1
#
_entry.id   AF-A0A354UQF2-F1
#
_cell.length_a   1.000
_cell.length_b   1.000
_cell.length_c   1.000
_cell.angle_alpha   90.00
_cell.angle_beta   90.00
_cell.angle_gamma   90.00
#
_symmetry.space_group_name_H-M   'P 1'
#
loop_
_entity.id
_entity.type
_entity.pdbx_description
1 polymer ?
#
loop_
_entity_poly.entity_id
_entity_poly.type
_entity_poly.pdbx_seq_one_letter_code
_entity_poly.pdbx_strand_id
1 'polypeptide(L)'
;MKKLLAILAGVVATVTLLTFAGCSVEFNPDKNISIIARDRSSGTREAFDKVVTDGTQKLQYKDENGDTVYLTSSTAEEQDSTGVVKSKVQSDPQAIGYISFGSVDDTVKVVKVEGVAPSKATVLDGTYKIQRPFVIMTNKETKMTERAADFVKYLESSLVKEDCEKHGVIFLEDAKLRANEGEAAIPVGTYTKLEKLPDGEKIVIRGSTSMKEVIMEAAASYAKLYNVKADDLFDVELKGSSKGTKAVKEDTKGNTIGLSSAAVKDEKVRSFNICYDAVAVIVNKKNTLVENLTLKQLFEIYTAKITKFTEIK
;
A
#
# COMPACT_ATOMS: atom_id res chain seq x y z
N MET A 1 56.53 -50.63 18.31
CA MET A 1 57.01 -49.97 17.07
C MET A 1 56.17 -48.72 16.82
N LYS A 2 56.76 -47.51 16.69
CA LYS A 2 56.15 -46.25 16.13
C LYS A 2 54.87 -45.75 16.86
N LYS A 3 54.47 -44.48 17.01
CA LYS A 3 54.91 -43.07 16.77
C LYS A 3 54.02 -42.23 17.75
N LEU A 4 54.26 -40.99 18.19
CA LEU A 4 55.29 -39.94 18.03
C LEU A 4 55.22 -39.03 19.30
N LEU A 5 56.08 -38.02 19.43
CA LEU A 5 55.81 -36.83 20.26
C LEU A 5 54.94 -35.81 19.49
N ALA A 6 54.18 -34.98 20.20
CA ALA A 6 53.98 -33.57 19.85
C ALA A 6 53.55 -32.74 21.08
N ILE A 7 54.33 -31.72 21.42
CA ILE A 7 53.97 -30.66 22.36
C ILE A 7 53.15 -29.62 21.60
N LEU A 8 52.10 -29.05 22.22
CA LEU A 8 51.50 -27.82 21.73
C LEU A 8 51.30 -26.83 22.89
N ALA A 9 52.03 -25.72 22.83
CA ALA A 9 51.76 -24.53 23.62
C ALA A 9 51.15 -23.47 22.68
N GLY A 10 50.24 -22.63 23.18
CA GLY A 10 49.90 -21.41 22.45
C GLY A 10 48.52 -20.80 22.73
N VAL A 11 48.56 -19.52 23.12
CA VAL A 11 47.56 -18.47 22.89
C VAL A 11 46.27 -18.52 23.73
N VAL A 12 46.31 -17.74 24.82
CA VAL A 12 45.11 -17.14 25.42
C VAL A 12 44.58 -16.08 24.46
N ALA A 13 43.43 -16.33 23.83
CA ALA A 13 42.76 -15.35 22.98
C ALA A 13 42.03 -14.32 23.86
N THR A 14 42.61 -13.14 24.05
CA THR A 14 41.91 -11.98 24.59
C THR A 14 40.82 -11.56 23.61
N VAL A 15 39.56 -11.84 23.94
CA VAL A 15 38.39 -11.32 23.22
C VAL A 15 38.28 -9.83 23.53
N THR A 16 38.89 -9.00 22.70
CA THR A 16 38.59 -7.57 22.65
C THR A 16 37.15 -7.41 22.20
N LEU A 17 36.30 -6.93 23.11
CA LEU A 17 34.96 -6.47 22.78
C LEU A 17 35.08 -5.26 21.85
N LEU A 18 35.10 -5.52 20.54
CA LEU A 18 34.85 -4.51 19.53
C LEU A 18 33.39 -4.08 19.68
N THR A 19 33.17 -3.05 20.49
CA THR A 19 31.94 -2.27 20.42
C THR A 19 31.84 -1.74 19.00
N PHE A 20 31.04 -2.40 18.16
CA PHE A 20 30.51 -1.78 16.95
C PHE A 20 29.70 -0.57 17.41
N ALA A 21 30.38 0.58 17.49
CA ALA A 21 29.73 1.86 17.36
C ALA A 21 29.12 1.85 15.96
N GLY A 22 27.87 1.37 15.88
CA GLY A 22 27.13 1.38 14.65
C GLY A 22 27.05 2.83 14.22
N CYS A 23 27.76 3.17 13.13
CA CYS A 23 27.69 4.48 12.50
C CYS A 23 26.27 4.65 11.99
N SER A 24 25.37 5.07 12.89
CA SER A 24 24.00 5.38 12.57
C SER A 24 24.12 6.53 11.58
N VAL A 25 23.77 6.30 10.32
CA VAL A 25 23.86 7.34 9.31
C VAL A 25 23.04 8.52 9.84
N GLU A 26 23.66 9.69 9.90
CA GLU A 26 23.00 10.90 10.33
C GLU A 26 22.33 11.58 9.14
N PHE A 27 21.26 12.32 9.42
CA PHE A 27 20.64 13.16 8.42
C PHE A 27 21.60 14.28 8.03
N ASN A 28 21.85 14.44 6.74
CA ASN A 28 22.66 15.52 6.18
C ASN A 28 21.89 16.15 5.01
N PRO A 29 21.37 17.37 5.14
CA PRO A 29 20.45 17.92 4.14
C PRO A 29 21.14 18.29 2.80
N ASP A 30 22.48 18.32 2.77
CA ASP A 30 23.29 18.58 1.56
C ASP A 30 23.70 17.31 0.80
N LYS A 31 23.40 16.11 1.33
CA LYS A 31 23.46 14.85 0.59
C LYS A 31 22.23 14.71 -0.31
N ASN A 32 22.40 13.96 -1.39
CA ASN A 32 21.32 13.64 -2.31
C ASN A 32 20.17 12.94 -1.58
N ILE A 33 18.94 13.24 -1.99
CA ILE A 33 17.71 12.59 -1.57
C ILE A 33 17.68 11.17 -2.14
N SER A 34 17.44 10.17 -1.29
CA SER A 34 17.13 8.81 -1.73
C SER A 34 15.64 8.73 -2.09
N ILE A 35 15.33 8.88 -3.38
CA ILE A 35 13.95 8.86 -3.88
C ILE A 35 13.46 7.41 -3.90
N ILE A 36 12.51 7.05 -3.03
CA ILE A 36 11.92 5.71 -2.98
C ILE A 36 10.55 5.77 -3.65
N ALA A 37 10.42 5.12 -4.81
CA ALA A 37 9.17 5.03 -5.57
C ALA A 37 8.53 3.65 -5.40
N ARG A 38 7.23 3.53 -5.71
CA ARG A 38 6.59 2.22 -5.85
C ARG A 38 6.68 1.72 -7.30
N ASP A 39 6.67 0.40 -7.49
CA ASP A 39 6.64 -0.20 -8.82
C ASP A 39 5.39 0.23 -9.64
N ARG A 40 5.45 0.02 -10.95
CA ARG A 40 4.37 0.39 -11.90
C ARG A 40 3.08 -0.45 -11.78
N SER A 41 3.05 -1.49 -10.93
CA SER A 41 1.84 -2.28 -10.63
C SER A 41 1.10 -1.81 -9.37
N SER A 42 1.70 -0.86 -8.65
CA SER A 42 1.16 -0.30 -7.41
C SER A 42 0.10 0.78 -7.67
N GLY A 43 -1.12 0.55 -7.19
CA GLY A 43 -2.12 1.62 -7.10
C GLY A 43 -1.70 2.79 -6.19
N THR A 44 -0.66 2.62 -5.35
CA THR A 44 -0.09 3.73 -4.55
C THR A 44 0.75 4.64 -5.41
N ARG A 45 1.51 4.07 -6.35
CA ARG A 45 2.18 4.86 -7.38
C ARG A 45 1.15 5.60 -8.21
N GLU A 46 0.13 4.89 -8.69
CA GLU A 46 -0.89 5.49 -9.56
C GLU A 46 -1.61 6.68 -8.89
N ALA A 47 -1.99 6.54 -7.62
CA ALA A 47 -2.63 7.62 -6.86
C ALA A 47 -1.69 8.81 -6.59
N PHE A 48 -0.40 8.56 -6.36
CA PHE A 48 0.61 9.60 -6.17
C PHE A 48 0.92 10.31 -7.50
N ASP A 49 1.33 9.55 -8.52
CA ASP A 49 1.82 10.07 -9.79
C ASP A 49 0.73 10.79 -10.60
N LYS A 50 -0.56 10.43 -10.44
CA LYS A 50 -1.71 11.14 -11.05
C LYS A 50 -2.10 12.45 -10.36
N VAL A 51 -1.56 12.76 -9.18
CA VAL A 51 -1.87 13.98 -8.41
C VAL A 51 -0.68 14.93 -8.36
N VAL A 52 0.53 14.39 -8.18
CA VAL A 52 1.77 15.18 -8.09
C VAL A 52 2.11 15.81 -9.44
N THR A 53 2.27 17.13 -9.44
CA THR A 53 2.31 17.98 -10.64
C THR A 53 3.15 19.24 -10.41
N ASP A 54 3.83 19.73 -11.45
CA ASP A 54 4.47 21.06 -11.43
C ASP A 54 3.51 22.22 -11.77
N GLY A 55 2.24 21.91 -12.01
CA GLY A 55 1.21 22.85 -12.50
C GLY A 55 0.95 22.72 -14.00
N THR A 56 1.88 22.14 -14.75
CA THR A 56 1.78 21.89 -16.20
C THR A 56 1.60 20.41 -16.49
N GLN A 57 2.34 19.56 -15.77
CA GLN A 57 2.48 18.13 -16.05
C GLN A 57 2.44 17.32 -14.75
N LYS A 58 1.84 16.12 -14.83
CA LYS A 58 1.78 15.14 -13.74
C LYS A 58 2.86 14.08 -13.90
N LEU A 59 3.34 13.49 -12.79
CA LEU A 59 4.34 12.40 -12.84
C LEU A 59 3.90 11.20 -13.69
N GLN A 60 2.59 10.94 -13.77
CA GLN A 60 1.98 9.99 -14.68
C GLN A 60 0.91 10.68 -15.54
N TYR A 61 0.99 10.49 -16.85
CA TYR A 61 0.01 10.98 -17.81
C TYR A 61 -0.15 10.01 -19.00
N LYS A 62 -1.09 10.31 -19.88
CA LYS A 62 -1.28 9.63 -21.17
C LYS A 62 -0.72 10.50 -22.29
N ASP A 63 0.11 9.93 -23.16
CA ASP A 63 0.60 10.63 -24.35
C ASP A 63 -0.44 10.63 -25.49
N GLU A 64 -0.05 11.17 -26.65
CA GLU A 64 -0.89 11.27 -27.85
C GLU A 64 -1.31 9.90 -28.42
N ASN A 65 -0.57 8.83 -28.12
CA ASN A 65 -0.89 7.46 -28.52
C ASN A 65 -1.79 6.76 -27.49
N GLY A 66 -2.04 7.38 -26.34
CA GLY A 66 -2.74 6.78 -25.21
C GLY A 66 -1.84 5.87 -24.36
N ASP A 67 -0.52 5.91 -24.54
CA ASP A 67 0.44 5.16 -23.72
C ASP A 67 0.68 5.86 -22.38
N THR A 68 0.97 5.08 -21.33
CA THR A 68 1.22 5.65 -20.00
C THR A 68 2.68 6.05 -19.85
N VAL A 69 2.93 7.35 -19.80
CA VAL A 69 4.26 7.90 -19.52
C VAL A 69 4.44 8.10 -18.02
N TYR A 70 5.64 7.80 -17.52
CA TYR A 70 6.06 8.04 -16.14
C TYR A 70 7.31 8.93 -16.16
N LEU A 71 7.31 9.98 -15.34
CA LEU A 71 8.40 10.96 -15.23
C LEU A 71 9.27 10.76 -13.99
N THR A 72 8.92 9.79 -13.15
CA THR A 72 9.76 9.36 -12.02
C THR A 72 11.19 9.10 -12.51
N SER A 73 12.17 9.76 -11.90
CA SER A 73 13.57 9.67 -12.30
C SER A 73 14.06 8.22 -12.31
N SER A 74 14.96 7.89 -13.25
CA SER A 74 15.67 6.61 -13.27
C SER A 74 16.62 6.43 -12.08
N THR A 75 16.89 7.49 -11.30
CA THR A 75 17.60 7.43 -10.02
C THR A 75 16.71 7.03 -8.84
N ALA A 76 15.39 6.94 -9.03
CA ALA A 76 14.48 6.49 -7.98
C ALA A 76 14.56 4.98 -7.79
N GLU A 77 14.63 4.55 -6.53
CA GLU A 77 14.60 3.14 -6.17
C GLU A 77 13.15 2.64 -6.17
N GLU A 78 12.77 1.87 -7.19
CA GLU A 78 11.43 1.28 -7.25
C GLU A 78 11.28 0.08 -6.29
N GLN A 79 10.20 0.07 -5.51
CA GLN A 79 9.90 -0.95 -4.51
C GLN A 79 8.49 -1.54 -4.67
N ASP A 80 8.37 -2.86 -4.50
CA ASP A 80 7.15 -3.61 -4.83
C ASP A 80 6.00 -3.43 -3.81
N SER A 81 6.33 -3.08 -2.57
CA SER A 81 5.42 -3.23 -1.43
C SER A 81 5.48 -2.06 -0.45
N THR A 82 4.35 -1.80 0.21
CA THR A 82 4.21 -0.75 1.23
C THR A 82 5.20 -0.96 2.39
N GLY A 83 5.43 -2.22 2.78
CA GLY A 83 6.35 -2.58 3.86
C GLY A 83 7.81 -2.26 3.53
N VAL A 84 8.28 -2.62 2.33
CA VAL A 84 9.68 -2.37 1.94
C VAL A 84 9.96 -0.87 1.79
N VAL A 85 9.03 -0.08 1.25
CA VAL A 85 9.17 1.39 1.24
C VAL A 85 9.30 1.95 2.66
N LYS A 86 8.44 1.52 3.60
CA LYS A 86 8.53 1.98 4.99
C LYS A 86 9.88 1.62 5.63
N SER A 87 10.31 0.35 5.51
CA SER A 87 11.60 -0.10 6.04
C SER A 87 12.79 0.66 5.43
N LYS A 88 12.74 0.96 4.12
CA LYS A 88 13.80 1.73 3.46
C LYS A 88 13.84 3.16 3.99
N VAL A 89 12.71 3.85 4.07
CA VAL A 89 12.60 5.21 4.63
C VAL A 89 12.98 5.27 6.11
N GLN A 90 12.67 4.24 6.90
CA GLN A 90 13.11 4.09 8.29
C GLN A 90 14.64 3.91 8.40
N SER A 91 15.25 3.16 7.48
CA SER A 91 16.69 2.83 7.51
C SER A 91 17.60 3.94 6.99
N ASP A 92 17.14 4.75 6.04
CA ASP A 92 17.93 5.76 5.34
C ASP A 92 17.48 7.19 5.75
N PRO A 93 18.32 7.97 6.46
CA PRO A 93 18.03 9.36 6.82
C PRO A 93 17.69 10.27 5.64
N GLN A 94 18.22 9.94 4.46
CA GLN A 94 18.07 10.74 3.24
C GLN A 94 16.84 10.37 2.41
N ALA A 95 16.09 9.36 2.83
CA ALA A 95 15.00 8.84 2.04
C ALA A 95 13.70 9.65 2.17
N ILE A 96 13.04 9.79 1.02
CA ILE A 96 11.64 10.17 0.89
C ILE A 96 10.91 9.03 0.18
N GLY A 97 9.69 8.72 0.62
CA GLY A 97 8.83 7.73 0.00
C GLY A 97 7.36 8.08 0.17
N TYR A 98 6.48 7.23 -0.33
CA TYR A 98 5.05 7.34 -0.09
C TYR A 98 4.41 5.97 0.17
N ILE A 99 3.47 5.92 1.11
CA ILE A 99 2.78 4.70 1.54
C ILE A 99 1.29 4.96 1.81
N SER A 100 0.52 3.88 1.98
CA SER A 100 -0.81 3.96 2.61
C SER A 100 -0.70 4.61 3.98
N PHE A 101 -1.57 5.56 4.29
CA PHE A 101 -1.59 6.21 5.60
C PHE A 101 -1.93 5.20 6.70
N GLY A 102 -2.81 4.23 6.40
CA GLY A 102 -3.08 3.10 7.29
C GLY A 102 -1.91 2.13 7.52
N SER A 103 -0.76 2.34 6.88
CA SER A 103 0.49 1.59 7.10
C SER A 103 1.59 2.41 7.79
N VAL A 104 1.33 3.69 8.10
CA VAL A 104 2.21 4.57 8.89
C VAL A 104 2.22 4.11 10.35
N ASP A 105 3.39 4.15 10.96
CA ASP A 105 3.60 3.97 12.40
C ASP A 105 4.63 5.00 12.90
N ASP A 106 5.08 4.84 14.14
CA ASP A 106 6.05 5.72 14.77
C ASP A 106 7.50 5.51 14.30
N THR A 107 7.76 4.71 13.27
CA THR A 107 9.13 4.48 12.74
C THR A 107 9.55 5.47 11.65
N VAL A 108 8.58 6.17 11.04
CA VAL A 108 8.77 7.16 9.97
C VAL A 108 8.10 8.50 10.34
N LYS A 109 8.41 9.58 9.62
CA LYS A 109 7.77 10.88 9.79
C LYS A 109 6.88 11.19 8.59
N VAL A 110 5.62 11.50 8.82
CA VAL A 110 4.68 11.97 7.78
C VAL A 110 4.94 13.44 7.47
N VAL A 111 4.96 13.78 6.18
CA VAL A 111 5.12 15.14 5.66
C VAL A 111 3.76 15.69 5.24
N LYS A 112 3.47 16.96 5.57
CA LYS A 112 2.26 17.64 5.08
C LYS A 112 2.35 17.90 3.58
N VAL A 113 1.22 17.85 2.89
CA VAL A 113 1.13 18.17 1.46
C VAL A 113 0.22 19.38 1.28
N GLU A 114 0.70 20.43 0.62
CA GLU A 114 -0.01 21.73 0.48
C GLU A 114 -0.44 22.34 1.83
N GLY A 115 0.37 22.15 2.87
CA GLY A 115 0.07 22.57 4.25
C GLY A 115 -0.87 21.63 5.01
N VAL A 116 -1.47 20.65 4.34
CA VAL A 116 -2.49 19.73 4.87
C VAL A 116 -1.85 18.43 5.34
N ALA A 117 -2.18 17.99 6.56
CA ALA A 117 -1.82 16.67 7.05
C ALA A 117 -2.87 15.62 6.62
N PRO A 118 -2.49 14.37 6.31
CA PRO A 118 -3.45 13.30 6.06
C PRO A 118 -4.22 12.96 7.34
N SER A 119 -5.55 12.89 7.24
CA SER A 119 -6.46 12.54 8.34
C SER A 119 -7.82 12.11 7.79
N LYS A 120 -8.69 11.53 8.63
CA LYS A 120 -10.07 11.20 8.22
C LYS A 120 -10.85 12.43 7.72
N ALA A 121 -10.69 13.58 8.38
CA ALA A 121 -11.37 14.81 8.00
C ALA A 121 -10.85 15.34 6.64
N THR A 122 -9.54 15.51 6.53
CA THR A 122 -8.88 16.12 5.35
C THR A 122 -8.95 15.27 4.09
N VAL A 123 -9.24 13.97 4.21
CA VAL A 123 -9.53 13.09 3.06
C VAL A 123 -10.99 13.17 2.63
N LEU A 124 -11.92 13.20 3.59
CA LEU A 124 -13.36 13.28 3.30
C LEU A 124 -13.78 14.65 2.73
N ASP A 125 -13.14 15.73 3.15
CA ASP A 125 -13.36 17.07 2.57
C ASP A 125 -12.53 17.34 1.29
N GLY A 126 -11.63 16.42 0.92
CA GLY A 126 -10.77 16.51 -0.26
C GLY A 126 -9.70 17.61 -0.20
N THR A 127 -9.38 18.14 0.99
CA THR A 127 -8.27 19.09 1.17
C THR A 127 -6.91 18.41 1.01
N TYR A 128 -6.73 17.20 1.55
CA TYR A 128 -5.53 16.38 1.33
C TYR A 128 -5.59 15.71 -0.04
N LYS A 129 -4.78 16.20 -0.99
CA LYS A 129 -4.97 15.87 -2.43
C LYS A 129 -4.60 14.45 -2.83
N ILE A 130 -3.69 13.79 -2.11
CA ILE A 130 -3.18 12.47 -2.53
C ILE A 130 -3.97 11.36 -1.84
N GLN A 131 -5.11 10.99 -2.42
CA GLN A 131 -6.04 10.02 -1.83
C GLN A 131 -6.62 9.05 -2.88
N ARG A 132 -7.14 7.90 -2.45
CA ARG A 132 -7.59 6.83 -3.35
C ARG A 132 -8.63 5.88 -2.73
N PRO A 133 -9.44 5.19 -3.56
CA PRO A 133 -10.24 4.06 -3.13
C PRO A 133 -9.42 2.81 -2.85
N PHE A 134 -9.83 2.08 -1.82
CA PHE A 134 -9.57 0.66 -1.65
C PHE A 134 -10.74 -0.11 -2.26
N VAL A 135 -10.45 -0.82 -3.35
CA VAL A 135 -11.40 -1.41 -4.28
C VAL A 135 -11.37 -2.92 -4.17
N ILE A 136 -12.54 -3.52 -3.93
CA ILE A 136 -12.77 -4.95 -4.07
C ILE A 136 -13.23 -5.23 -5.50
N MET A 137 -12.67 -6.27 -6.12
CA MET A 137 -12.92 -6.67 -7.50
C MET A 137 -13.36 -8.13 -7.56
N THR A 138 -14.36 -8.43 -8.38
CA THR A 138 -14.75 -9.81 -8.76
C THR A 138 -14.93 -9.89 -10.27
N ASN A 139 -14.89 -11.10 -10.81
CA ASN A 139 -15.18 -11.31 -12.22
C ASN A 139 -16.67 -11.06 -12.47
N LYS A 140 -17.02 -10.38 -13.57
CA LYS A 140 -18.39 -10.05 -13.95
C LYS A 140 -19.06 -11.15 -14.80
N GLU A 141 -18.25 -11.94 -15.49
CA GLU A 141 -18.67 -12.99 -16.43
C GLU A 141 -18.73 -14.37 -15.74
N THR A 142 -17.82 -14.63 -14.79
CA THR A 142 -17.75 -15.88 -14.03
C THR A 142 -18.70 -15.85 -12.82
N LYS A 143 -19.61 -16.83 -12.72
CA LYS A 143 -20.46 -17.00 -11.52
C LYS A 143 -19.59 -17.31 -10.30
N MET A 144 -19.73 -16.52 -9.25
CA MET A 144 -19.02 -16.74 -7.98
C MET A 144 -19.44 -18.05 -7.29
N THR A 145 -18.50 -18.66 -6.58
CA THR A 145 -18.78 -19.73 -5.61
C THR A 145 -19.57 -19.17 -4.42
N GLU A 146 -20.38 -20.00 -3.77
CA GLU A 146 -21.21 -19.56 -2.63
C GLU A 146 -20.38 -18.98 -1.48
N ARG A 147 -19.22 -19.58 -1.18
CA ARG A 147 -18.28 -19.09 -0.18
C ARG A 147 -17.72 -17.71 -0.52
N ALA A 148 -17.27 -17.51 -1.76
CA ALA A 148 -16.74 -16.22 -2.20
C ALA A 148 -17.83 -15.15 -2.25
N ALA A 149 -19.05 -15.50 -2.67
CA ALA A 149 -20.19 -14.59 -2.69
C ALA A 149 -20.60 -14.16 -1.28
N ASP A 150 -20.61 -15.07 -0.30
CA ASP A 150 -20.92 -14.73 1.11
C ASP A 150 -19.86 -13.79 1.72
N PHE A 151 -18.58 -14.04 1.45
CA PHE A 151 -17.52 -13.12 1.90
C PHE A 151 -17.56 -11.76 1.18
N VAL A 152 -17.89 -11.71 -0.12
CA VAL A 152 -18.11 -10.42 -0.80
C VAL A 152 -19.30 -9.67 -0.21
N LYS A 153 -20.39 -10.36 0.16
CA LYS A 153 -21.52 -9.76 0.88
C LYS A 153 -21.10 -9.24 2.26
N TYR A 154 -20.21 -9.93 2.97
CA TYR A 154 -19.58 -9.41 4.19
C TYR A 154 -18.79 -8.12 3.89
N LEU A 155 -17.93 -8.14 2.85
CA LEU A 155 -17.13 -6.98 2.41
C LEU A 155 -17.97 -5.77 1.95
N GLU A 156 -19.14 -6.01 1.36
CA GLU A 156 -20.10 -4.97 0.97
C GLU A 156 -20.86 -4.36 2.18
N SER A 157 -20.76 -4.97 3.38
CA SER A 157 -21.58 -4.60 4.54
C SER A 157 -20.96 -3.59 5.51
N SER A 158 -21.79 -3.08 6.42
CA SER A 158 -21.36 -2.21 7.51
C SER A 158 -20.42 -2.87 8.54
N LEU A 159 -20.31 -4.20 8.58
CA LEU A 159 -19.43 -4.89 9.54
C LEU A 159 -17.94 -4.56 9.32
N VAL A 160 -17.56 -4.29 8.08
CA VAL A 160 -16.19 -3.93 7.67
C VAL A 160 -15.79 -2.53 8.13
N LYS A 161 -16.71 -1.74 8.69
CA LYS A 161 -16.41 -0.40 9.19
C LYS A 161 -15.32 -0.44 10.27
N GLU A 162 -15.45 -1.34 11.24
CA GLU A 162 -14.44 -1.51 12.30
C GLU A 162 -13.11 -2.01 11.71
N ASP A 163 -13.17 -2.97 10.76
CA ASP A 163 -12.00 -3.49 10.05
C ASP A 163 -11.23 -2.37 9.26
N CYS A 164 -11.93 -1.42 8.61
CA CYS A 164 -11.31 -0.23 7.98
C CYS A 164 -10.72 0.72 9.05
N GLU A 165 -11.55 1.15 10.02
CA GLU A 165 -11.22 2.27 10.92
C GLU A 165 -10.11 1.92 11.92
N LYS A 166 -10.01 0.65 12.35
CA LYS A 166 -8.92 0.11 13.17
C LYS A 166 -7.54 0.31 12.53
N HIS A 167 -7.48 0.29 11.20
CA HIS A 167 -6.26 0.44 10.40
C HIS A 167 -6.10 1.83 9.79
N GLY A 168 -6.76 2.86 10.35
CA GLY A 168 -6.54 4.27 9.98
C GLY A 168 -7.04 4.66 8.58
N VAL A 169 -7.77 3.77 7.90
CA VAL A 169 -8.47 4.06 6.64
C VAL A 169 -9.96 4.28 6.87
N ILE A 170 -10.62 4.93 5.93
CA ILE A 170 -11.92 5.54 6.16
C ILE A 170 -13.00 4.70 5.48
N PHE A 171 -13.81 3.97 6.25
CA PHE A 171 -14.93 3.24 5.67
C PHE A 171 -15.87 4.18 4.88
N LEU A 172 -16.26 3.75 3.68
CA LEU A 172 -17.11 4.55 2.80
C LEU A 172 -18.58 4.29 3.10
N GLU A 173 -19.23 5.26 3.74
CA GLU A 173 -20.67 5.26 4.03
C GLU A 173 -21.50 5.86 2.88
N ASP A 174 -20.96 6.83 2.13
CA ASP A 174 -21.64 7.41 0.96
C ASP A 174 -21.66 6.42 -0.21
N ALA A 175 -22.87 6.00 -0.59
CA ALA A 175 -23.11 5.08 -1.70
C ALA A 175 -22.52 5.55 -3.05
N LYS A 176 -22.38 6.86 -3.27
CA LYS A 176 -21.74 7.41 -4.49
C LYS A 176 -20.24 7.16 -4.49
N LEU A 177 -19.57 7.33 -3.35
CA LEU A 177 -18.12 7.10 -3.21
C LEU A 177 -17.77 5.61 -3.22
N ARG A 178 -18.73 4.73 -2.90
CA ARG A 178 -18.61 3.26 -3.03
C ARG A 178 -18.63 2.78 -4.49
N ALA A 179 -19.14 3.58 -5.43
CA ALA A 179 -19.12 3.29 -6.86
C ALA A 179 -17.86 3.86 -7.54
N ASN A 180 -17.56 3.39 -8.75
CA ASN A 180 -16.58 4.09 -9.61
C ASN A 180 -17.23 5.33 -10.25
N GLU A 181 -16.40 6.27 -10.71
CA GLU A 181 -16.87 7.48 -11.37
C GLU A 181 -17.71 7.17 -12.63
N GLY A 182 -18.95 7.65 -12.62
CA GLY A 182 -19.95 7.42 -13.68
C GLY A 182 -20.83 6.18 -13.49
N GLU A 183 -20.56 5.33 -12.49
CA GLU A 183 -21.38 4.15 -12.18
C GLU A 183 -22.52 4.46 -11.20
N ALA A 184 -23.51 3.57 -11.14
CA ALA A 184 -24.62 3.68 -10.18
C ALA A 184 -24.12 3.54 -8.72
N ALA A 185 -24.68 4.37 -7.82
CA ALA A 185 -24.33 4.36 -6.40
C ALA A 185 -24.58 2.99 -5.74
N ILE A 186 -23.59 2.49 -5.00
CA ILE A 186 -23.60 1.18 -4.34
C ILE A 186 -23.84 1.40 -2.85
N PRO A 187 -25.02 1.10 -2.28
CA PRO A 187 -25.28 1.32 -0.86
C PRO A 187 -24.38 0.45 0.04
N VAL A 188 -24.25 0.84 1.30
CA VAL A 188 -23.70 -0.05 2.34
C VAL A 188 -24.69 -1.21 2.56
N GLY A 189 -24.21 -2.43 2.39
CA GLY A 189 -25.02 -3.63 2.54
C GLY A 189 -25.27 -4.03 3.99
N THR A 190 -26.19 -4.98 4.18
CA THR A 190 -26.36 -5.72 5.44
C THR A 190 -25.82 -7.14 5.28
N TYR A 191 -25.10 -7.61 6.30
CA TYR A 191 -24.64 -8.99 6.37
C TYR A 191 -25.37 -9.74 7.48
N THR A 192 -25.92 -10.91 7.15
CA THR A 192 -26.49 -11.86 8.09
C THR A 192 -25.74 -13.16 7.89
N LYS A 193 -25.05 -13.61 8.93
CA LYS A 193 -24.32 -14.89 8.95
C LYS A 193 -25.27 -16.03 8.60
N LEU A 194 -24.83 -16.94 7.73
CA LEU A 194 -25.56 -18.17 7.41
C LEU A 194 -25.49 -19.19 8.55
N GLU A 195 -26.42 -20.13 8.59
CA GLU A 195 -26.45 -21.21 9.61
C GLU A 195 -25.17 -22.05 9.59
N LYS A 196 -24.67 -22.36 8.39
CA LYS A 196 -23.37 -22.99 8.15
C LYS A 196 -22.52 -22.15 7.20
N LEU A 197 -21.20 -22.27 7.34
CA LEU A 197 -20.26 -21.77 6.33
C LEU A 197 -20.52 -22.49 4.99
N PRO A 198 -20.55 -21.78 3.85
CA PRO A 198 -20.66 -22.44 2.55
C PRO A 198 -19.48 -23.37 2.26
N ASP A 199 -19.80 -24.53 1.69
CA ASP A 199 -18.82 -25.54 1.26
C ASP A 199 -18.05 -25.07 -0.01
N GLY A 200 -16.86 -25.64 -0.26
CA GLY A 200 -16.08 -25.34 -1.47
C GLY A 200 -14.56 -25.19 -1.25
N GLU A 201 -13.87 -24.71 -2.29
CA GLU A 201 -12.45 -24.35 -2.24
C GLU A 201 -12.19 -23.09 -1.38
N LYS A 202 -10.92 -22.77 -1.12
CA LYS A 202 -10.55 -21.49 -0.49
C LYS A 202 -10.89 -20.31 -1.41
N ILE A 203 -11.16 -19.17 -0.81
CA ILE A 203 -11.25 -17.88 -1.51
C ILE A 203 -9.82 -17.43 -1.83
N VAL A 204 -9.57 -17.13 -3.11
CA VAL A 204 -8.28 -16.69 -3.62
C VAL A 204 -8.24 -15.17 -3.61
N ILE A 205 -7.48 -14.58 -2.69
CA ILE A 205 -7.31 -13.12 -2.59
C ILE A 205 -5.99 -12.73 -3.25
N ARG A 206 -6.06 -11.79 -4.21
CA ARG A 206 -4.89 -11.30 -4.95
C ARG A 206 -4.91 -9.78 -5.09
N GLY A 207 -3.78 -9.09 -4.90
CA GLY A 207 -3.66 -7.69 -5.31
C GLY A 207 -2.83 -6.77 -4.42
N SER A 208 -3.38 -5.61 -4.07
CA SER A 208 -2.64 -4.52 -3.43
C SER A 208 -2.07 -4.86 -2.06
N THR A 209 -0.76 -4.63 -1.90
CA THR A 209 -0.04 -4.68 -0.62
C THR A 209 -0.40 -3.52 0.32
N SER A 210 -1.10 -2.48 -0.13
CA SER A 210 -1.61 -1.40 0.73
C SER A 210 -2.91 -1.77 1.45
N MET A 211 -3.64 -2.77 0.95
CA MET A 211 -4.90 -3.25 1.54
C MET A 211 -4.67 -4.38 2.55
N LYS A 212 -3.41 -4.77 2.81
CA LYS A 212 -3.05 -5.94 3.61
C LYS A 212 -3.73 -5.98 4.98
N GLU A 213 -3.57 -4.94 5.79
CA GLU A 213 -4.04 -4.98 7.17
C GLU A 213 -5.58 -5.06 7.21
N VAL A 214 -6.27 -4.23 6.42
CA VAL A 214 -7.74 -4.22 6.28
C VAL A 214 -8.29 -5.57 5.81
N ILE A 215 -7.72 -6.16 4.75
CA ILE A 215 -8.27 -7.42 4.21
C ILE A 215 -7.98 -8.62 5.11
N MET A 216 -6.85 -8.61 5.83
CA MET A 216 -6.52 -9.68 6.78
C MET A 216 -7.38 -9.59 8.04
N GLU A 217 -7.66 -8.38 8.53
CA GLU A 217 -8.64 -8.17 9.62
C GLU A 217 -10.04 -8.60 9.17
N ALA A 218 -10.54 -8.14 8.03
CA ALA A 218 -11.85 -8.54 7.49
C ALA A 218 -11.97 -10.06 7.27
N ALA A 219 -10.90 -10.71 6.79
CA ALA A 219 -10.83 -12.17 6.65
C ALA A 219 -10.88 -12.89 8.02
N ALA A 220 -10.19 -12.36 9.03
CA ALA A 220 -10.21 -12.89 10.39
C ALA A 220 -11.58 -12.68 11.07
N SER A 221 -12.17 -11.49 10.95
CA SER A 221 -13.51 -11.14 11.44
C SER A 221 -14.57 -12.07 10.82
N TYR A 222 -14.54 -12.27 9.50
CA TYR A 222 -15.42 -13.22 8.81
C TYR A 222 -15.23 -14.67 9.26
N ALA A 223 -13.98 -15.16 9.34
CA ALA A 223 -13.70 -16.53 9.77
C ALA A 223 -14.17 -16.79 11.22
N LYS A 224 -14.05 -15.79 12.10
CA LYS A 224 -14.52 -15.81 13.48
C LYS A 224 -16.05 -15.98 13.58
N LEU A 225 -16.83 -15.40 12.67
CA LEU A 225 -18.30 -15.62 12.63
C LEU A 225 -18.67 -17.10 12.48
N TYR A 226 -17.84 -17.87 11.79
CA TYR A 226 -18.01 -19.30 11.55
C TYR A 226 -17.18 -20.20 12.47
N ASN A 227 -16.44 -19.64 13.44
CA ASN A 227 -15.57 -20.35 14.38
C ASN A 227 -14.50 -21.23 13.68
N VAL A 228 -13.91 -20.71 12.61
CA VAL A 228 -12.82 -21.33 11.84
C VAL A 228 -11.63 -20.37 11.72
N LYS A 229 -10.47 -20.84 11.24
CA LYS A 229 -9.30 -19.98 11.01
C LYS A 229 -9.39 -19.32 9.63
N ALA A 230 -8.89 -18.10 9.51
CA ALA A 230 -8.78 -17.41 8.23
C ALA A 230 -7.94 -18.24 7.23
N ASP A 231 -6.83 -18.83 7.69
CA ASP A 231 -5.96 -19.68 6.86
C ASP A 231 -6.68 -20.91 6.28
N ASP A 232 -7.77 -21.39 6.89
CA ASP A 232 -8.57 -22.50 6.35
C ASP A 232 -9.50 -22.05 5.21
N LEU A 233 -9.86 -20.76 5.18
CA LEU A 233 -10.80 -20.17 4.22
C LEU A 233 -10.13 -19.43 3.06
N PHE A 234 -8.96 -18.85 3.29
CA PHE A 234 -8.33 -17.89 2.39
C PHE A 234 -6.95 -18.37 1.89
N ASP A 235 -6.70 -18.13 0.61
CA ASP A 235 -5.37 -18.14 0.00
C ASP A 235 -5.05 -16.69 -0.40
N VAL A 236 -4.11 -16.04 0.29
CA VAL A 236 -3.83 -14.61 0.15
C VAL A 236 -2.43 -14.37 -0.41
N GLU A 237 -2.32 -13.70 -1.55
CA GLU A 237 -1.04 -13.26 -2.11
C GLU A 237 -1.13 -11.82 -2.64
N LEU A 238 -0.38 -10.90 -2.03
CA LEU A 238 -0.44 -9.47 -2.33
C LEU A 238 0.85 -9.03 -3.06
N LYS A 239 0.73 -8.69 -4.34
CA LYS A 239 1.84 -8.34 -5.26
C LYS A 239 1.52 -7.13 -6.17
N GLY A 240 0.63 -6.24 -5.75
CA GLY A 240 0.26 -5.03 -6.49
C GLY A 240 -1.12 -5.07 -7.13
N SER A 241 -1.70 -3.90 -7.36
CA SER A 241 -3.10 -3.74 -7.80
C SER A 241 -3.34 -4.36 -9.17
N SER A 242 -2.44 -4.13 -10.13
CA SER A 242 -2.56 -4.69 -11.48
C SER A 242 -2.52 -6.23 -11.49
N LYS A 243 -1.85 -6.86 -10.52
CA LYS A 243 -1.86 -8.33 -10.36
C LYS A 243 -3.21 -8.83 -9.87
N GLY A 244 -3.86 -8.09 -8.96
CA GLY A 244 -5.22 -8.37 -8.50
C GLY A 244 -6.25 -8.26 -9.62
N THR A 245 -6.20 -7.18 -10.42
CA THR A 245 -7.07 -7.00 -11.59
C THR A 245 -6.85 -8.12 -12.62
N LYS A 246 -5.59 -8.49 -12.89
CA LYS A 246 -5.27 -9.60 -13.78
C LYS A 246 -5.86 -10.93 -13.28
N ALA A 247 -5.63 -11.28 -12.01
CA ALA A 247 -6.12 -12.52 -11.42
C ALA A 247 -7.66 -12.63 -11.49
N VAL A 248 -8.38 -11.53 -11.25
CA VAL A 248 -9.84 -11.48 -11.40
C VAL A 248 -10.29 -11.74 -12.84
N LYS A 249 -9.63 -11.14 -13.83
CA LYS A 249 -9.98 -11.33 -15.25
C LYS A 249 -9.67 -12.74 -15.77
N GLU A 250 -8.73 -13.43 -15.14
CA GLU A 250 -8.35 -14.82 -15.44
C GLU A 250 -9.13 -15.85 -14.60
N ASP A 251 -9.98 -15.42 -13.66
CA ASP A 251 -10.77 -16.32 -12.80
C ASP A 251 -11.89 -17.03 -13.58
N THR A 252 -11.71 -18.34 -13.75
CA THR A 252 -12.69 -19.27 -14.33
C THR A 252 -13.43 -20.12 -13.29
N LYS A 253 -13.04 -20.02 -12.01
CA LYS A 253 -13.59 -20.79 -10.89
C LYS A 253 -14.62 -20.00 -10.07
N GLY A 254 -14.56 -18.67 -10.09
CA GLY A 254 -15.46 -17.80 -9.34
C GLY A 254 -15.13 -17.72 -7.85
N ASN A 255 -13.91 -18.08 -7.45
CA ASN A 255 -13.42 -17.95 -6.07
C ASN A 255 -12.35 -16.88 -5.89
N THR A 256 -12.03 -16.09 -6.93
CA THR A 256 -11.01 -15.04 -6.86
C THR A 256 -11.61 -13.68 -6.51
N ILE A 257 -11.00 -13.01 -5.53
CA ILE A 257 -11.27 -11.62 -5.16
C ILE A 257 -9.99 -10.81 -5.37
N GLY A 258 -10.10 -9.78 -6.20
CA GLY A 258 -9.02 -8.87 -6.50
C GLY A 258 -9.04 -7.63 -5.60
N LEU A 259 -7.86 -7.14 -5.22
CA LEU A 259 -7.69 -5.93 -4.41
C LEU A 259 -6.94 -4.86 -5.20
N SER A 260 -7.57 -3.70 -5.44
CA SER A 260 -6.90 -2.53 -6.04
C SER A 260 -6.92 -1.36 -5.07
N SER A 261 -5.80 -0.67 -4.92
CA SER A 261 -5.70 0.56 -4.12
C SER A 261 -5.54 1.77 -5.04
N ALA A 262 -6.36 1.78 -6.09
CA ALA A 262 -6.54 2.77 -7.14
C ALA A 262 -7.88 2.45 -7.84
N ALA A 263 -8.53 3.45 -8.45
CA ALA A 263 -9.82 3.27 -9.12
C ALA A 263 -9.72 2.28 -10.29
N VAL A 264 -10.78 1.48 -10.51
CA VAL A 264 -10.78 0.40 -11.50
C VAL A 264 -11.93 0.58 -12.48
N LYS A 265 -11.61 0.67 -13.77
CA LYS A 265 -12.61 0.70 -14.85
C LYS A 265 -12.23 -0.35 -15.91
N ASP A 266 -12.89 -1.49 -15.85
CA ASP A 266 -12.66 -2.64 -16.75
C ASP A 266 -13.99 -3.39 -16.95
N GLU A 267 -14.35 -3.66 -18.20
CA GLU A 267 -15.67 -4.20 -18.56
C GLU A 267 -15.95 -5.59 -17.99
N LYS A 268 -14.89 -6.37 -17.72
CA LYS A 268 -14.96 -7.73 -17.17
C LYS A 268 -14.95 -7.77 -15.64
N VAL A 269 -14.82 -6.63 -14.98
CA VAL A 269 -14.66 -6.53 -13.52
C VAL A 269 -15.89 -5.87 -12.90
N ARG A 270 -16.57 -6.57 -11.98
CA ARG A 270 -17.43 -5.91 -10.99
C ARG A 270 -16.53 -5.38 -9.88
N SER A 271 -16.75 -4.15 -9.45
CA SER A 271 -15.98 -3.57 -8.34
C SER A 271 -16.79 -2.59 -7.50
N PHE A 272 -16.35 -2.42 -6.25
CA PHE A 272 -16.88 -1.45 -5.30
C PHE A 272 -15.76 -0.99 -4.35
N ASN A 273 -15.88 0.23 -3.84
CA ASN A 273 -14.90 0.84 -2.94
C ASN A 273 -15.34 0.62 -1.48
N ILE A 274 -14.46 0.05 -0.65
CA ILE A 274 -14.76 -0.24 0.78
C ILE A 274 -14.28 0.86 1.74
N CYS A 275 -13.06 1.37 1.53
CA CYS A 275 -12.49 2.45 2.32
C CYS A 275 -11.84 3.50 1.39
N TYR A 276 -11.65 4.72 1.88
CA TYR A 276 -10.68 5.69 1.35
C TYR A 276 -9.38 5.68 2.18
N ASP A 277 -8.27 5.82 1.48
CA ASP A 277 -6.91 5.87 2.03
C ASP A 277 -6.19 7.11 1.52
N ALA A 278 -5.50 7.82 2.43
CA ALA A 278 -4.53 8.84 2.06
C ALA A 278 -3.21 8.18 1.67
N VAL A 279 -2.57 8.65 0.61
CA VAL A 279 -1.17 8.34 0.34
C VAL A 279 -0.32 9.32 1.15
N ALA A 280 0.24 8.85 2.24
CA ALA A 280 1.12 9.64 3.09
C ALA A 280 2.51 9.74 2.45
N VAL A 281 3.00 10.97 2.26
CA VAL A 281 4.42 11.22 2.00
C VAL A 281 5.17 11.01 3.32
N ILE A 282 6.24 10.23 3.27
CA ILE A 282 7.05 9.91 4.45
C ILE A 282 8.52 10.21 4.21
N VAL A 283 9.20 10.66 5.27
CA VAL A 283 10.65 10.79 5.35
C VAL A 283 11.15 10.08 6.62
N ASN A 284 12.46 9.89 6.72
CA ASN A 284 13.07 9.39 7.95
C ASN A 284 12.81 10.34 9.13
N LYS A 285 12.64 9.81 10.35
CA LYS A 285 12.46 10.65 11.56
C LYS A 285 13.65 11.56 11.87
N LYS A 286 14.85 11.24 11.40
CA LYS A 286 16.04 12.09 11.52
C LYS A 286 16.02 13.30 10.57
N ASN A 287 15.19 13.29 9.52
CA ASN A 287 15.02 14.45 8.65
C ASN A 287 14.21 15.52 9.40
N THR A 288 14.87 16.57 9.87
CA THR A 288 14.27 17.69 10.60
C THR A 288 13.94 18.90 9.73
N LEU A 289 14.29 18.86 8.44
CA LEU A 289 14.14 20.01 7.53
C LEU A 289 12.77 20.02 6.84
N VAL A 290 12.25 18.84 6.47
CA VAL A 290 10.99 18.74 5.70
C VAL A 290 9.80 18.44 6.61
N GLU A 291 8.96 19.44 6.86
CA GLU A 291 7.66 19.29 7.53
C GLU A 291 6.46 19.40 6.56
N ASN A 292 6.67 20.06 5.43
CA ASN A 292 5.65 20.31 4.40
C ASN A 292 6.28 20.31 3.01
N LEU A 293 5.52 19.84 2.01
CA LEU A 293 5.86 19.93 0.59
C LEU A 293 4.62 20.33 -0.23
N THR A 294 4.84 21.11 -1.28
CA THR A 294 3.85 21.31 -2.36
C THR A 294 3.89 20.14 -3.34
N LEU A 295 2.82 19.95 -4.12
CA LEU A 295 2.78 19.02 -5.24
C LEU A 295 3.88 19.33 -6.27
N LYS A 296 4.24 20.61 -6.44
CA LYS A 296 5.35 21.03 -7.30
C LYS A 296 6.71 20.60 -6.76
N GLN A 297 6.98 20.78 -5.47
CA GLN A 297 8.22 20.29 -4.84
C GLN A 297 8.29 18.76 -4.89
N LEU A 298 7.18 18.04 -4.66
CA LEU A 298 7.11 16.59 -4.84
C LEU A 298 7.43 16.19 -6.29
N PHE A 299 6.88 16.89 -7.28
CA PHE A 299 7.19 16.64 -8.68
C PHE A 299 8.69 16.87 -8.97
N GLU A 300 9.25 17.97 -8.48
CA GLU A 300 10.66 18.31 -8.67
C GLU A 300 11.61 17.33 -7.97
N ILE A 301 11.26 16.82 -6.79
CA ILE A 301 12.00 15.74 -6.12
C ILE A 301 11.92 14.45 -6.93
N TYR A 302 10.72 13.98 -7.28
CA TYR A 302 10.55 12.69 -7.97
C TYR A 302 11.02 12.69 -9.44
N THR A 303 11.17 13.87 -10.07
CA THR A 303 11.86 14.05 -11.36
C THR A 303 13.36 14.32 -11.22
N ALA A 304 13.91 14.32 -10.00
CA ALA A 304 15.30 14.65 -9.67
C ALA A 304 15.77 16.04 -10.15
N LYS A 305 14.85 17.00 -10.30
CA LYS A 305 15.14 18.43 -10.47
C LYS A 305 15.59 19.07 -9.15
N ILE A 306 14.96 18.65 -8.04
CA ILE A 306 15.46 18.85 -6.68
C ILE A 306 16.17 17.56 -6.29
N THR A 307 17.46 17.67 -5.99
CA THR A 307 18.31 16.54 -5.61
C THR A 307 18.67 16.54 -4.13
N LYS A 308 18.53 17.67 -3.43
CA LYS A 308 18.89 17.84 -2.01
C LYS A 308 17.77 18.47 -1.21
N PHE A 309 17.70 18.16 0.08
CA PHE A 309 16.70 18.77 0.96
C PHE A 309 16.96 20.27 1.18
N THR A 310 18.21 20.75 1.09
CA THR A 310 18.54 22.20 1.14
C THR A 310 18.09 23.00 -0.08
N GLU A 311 17.67 22.35 -1.18
CA GLU A 311 17.16 23.04 -2.39
C GLU A 311 15.66 23.38 -2.31
N ILE A 312 14.97 22.87 -1.28
CA ILE A 312 13.55 23.10 -1.03
C ILE A 312 13.36 24.49 -0.38
N LYS A 313 12.64 25.37 -1.07
CA LYS A 313 12.35 26.76 -0.67
C LYS A 313 10.91 26.95 -0.23
#